data_AF-A0A2G2XRT2-F1
#
_entry.id   AF-A0A2G2XRT2-F1
#
_cell.length_a   1.000
_cell.length_b   1.000
_cell.length_c   1.000
_cell.angle_alpha   90.00
_cell.angle_beta   90.00
_cell.angle_gamma   90.00
#
_symmetry.space_group_name_H-M   'P 1'
#
loop_
_entity.id
_entity.type
_entity.pdbx_description
1 polymer ?
#
loop_
_entity_poly.entity_id
_entity_poly.type
_entity_poly.pdbx_seq_one_letter_code
_entity_poly.pdbx_strand_id
1 'polypeptide(L)'
;MKLQGLNGFKFSLSWSRVLPYGKLSKGVNKKGIAFYNNLINELLANGIEPLVSIFHWDLPQALEDEYQGFLSTQIVDDFRDYAEFCFKEFGDRVKHWITINEPYTYAVFGYAFGSRPPGRCSYSNGCIAGNDATEPYIVAHHLLLAHAKAVKLYRKKYKASLKGKIGISLISNWFVPYYTEKKHMDAAQRALDFMLGWFIDPLTYGDYPANMHKLVKDRLPKFTKEEVEMVKGSYDFLGTNYYTSTYAVNMDDPDPVNLSYATDSQVYLTWKKDNIPIGEPVFINSL
;
A
#
# COMPACT_ATOMS: atom_id res chain seq x y z
N MET A 1 4.43 7.78 -24.78
CA MET A 1 3.09 7.16 -24.70
C MET A 1 2.45 6.98 -26.07
N LYS A 2 1.90 8.02 -26.71
CA LYS A 2 1.24 7.90 -28.03
C LYS A 2 2.15 7.27 -29.11
N LEU A 3 3.37 7.80 -29.27
CA LEU A 3 4.35 7.27 -30.23
C LEU A 3 4.79 5.83 -29.94
N GLN A 4 4.60 5.36 -28.71
CA GLN A 4 4.92 3.98 -28.28
C GLN A 4 3.71 3.04 -28.38
N GLY A 5 2.54 3.53 -28.83
CA GLY A 5 1.32 2.73 -28.95
C GLY A 5 0.68 2.33 -27.61
N LEU A 6 0.99 3.04 -26.52
CA LEU A 6 0.38 2.76 -25.21
C LEU A 6 -1.09 3.20 -25.20
N ASN A 7 -1.97 2.35 -24.66
CA ASN A 7 -3.41 2.60 -24.54
C ASN A 7 -3.84 3.07 -23.15
N GLY A 8 -2.95 3.06 -22.16
CA GLY A 8 -3.22 3.50 -20.81
C GLY A 8 -2.00 4.12 -20.15
N PHE A 9 -2.24 5.00 -19.18
CA PHE A 9 -1.19 5.63 -18.38
C PHE A 9 -1.57 5.66 -16.91
N LYS A 10 -0.78 4.97 -16.08
CA LYS A 10 -0.89 5.03 -14.63
C LYS A 10 -0.11 6.23 -14.09
N PHE A 11 -0.78 7.13 -13.39
CA PHE A 11 -0.13 8.23 -12.64
C PHE A 11 -0.81 8.43 -11.29
N SER A 12 -0.19 9.19 -10.39
CA SER A 12 -0.81 9.56 -9.11
C SER A 12 -1.22 11.03 -9.07
N LEU A 13 -2.31 11.27 -8.35
CA LEU A 13 -2.62 12.61 -7.85
C LEU A 13 -1.74 12.85 -6.65
N SER A 14 -1.23 14.08 -6.53
CA SER A 14 -0.47 14.47 -5.36
C SER A 14 -1.41 15.13 -4.36
N TRP A 15 -1.58 14.54 -3.18
CA TRP A 15 -2.50 15.02 -2.15
C TRP A 15 -2.13 16.45 -1.75
N SER A 16 -0.87 16.67 -1.39
CA SER A 16 -0.35 17.99 -1.01
C SER A 16 -0.43 19.01 -2.16
N ARG A 17 -0.48 18.58 -3.42
CA ARG A 17 -0.64 19.50 -4.56
C ARG A 17 -2.04 20.06 -4.65
N VAL A 18 -3.08 19.27 -4.38
CA VAL A 18 -4.48 19.71 -4.51
C VAL A 18 -5.09 20.18 -3.18
N LEU A 19 -4.68 19.59 -2.06
CA LEU A 19 -5.01 20.01 -0.68
C LEU A 19 -3.70 20.23 0.11
N PRO A 20 -3.09 21.43 0.02
CA PRO A 20 -1.78 21.70 0.64
C PRO A 20 -1.70 21.45 2.15
N TYR A 21 -2.81 21.63 2.86
CA TYR A 21 -2.91 21.40 4.30
C TYR A 21 -3.59 20.06 4.64
N GLY A 22 -3.73 19.17 3.66
CA GLY A 22 -4.36 17.85 3.75
C GLY A 22 -5.88 17.85 3.84
N LYS A 23 -6.49 18.83 4.50
CA LYS A 23 -7.93 18.90 4.75
C LYS A 23 -8.64 19.84 3.78
N LEU A 24 -9.79 19.40 3.25
CA LEU A 24 -10.63 20.22 2.35
C LEU A 24 -11.10 21.53 3.01
N SER A 25 -11.38 21.49 4.32
CA SER A 25 -11.77 22.67 5.11
C SER A 25 -10.71 23.76 5.18
N LYS A 26 -9.44 23.43 4.94
CA LYS A 26 -8.31 24.36 4.89
C LYS A 26 -8.05 24.90 3.46
N GLY A 27 -8.94 24.60 2.52
CA GLY A 27 -8.90 25.13 1.16
C GLY A 27 -8.24 24.21 0.13
N VAL A 28 -8.38 24.59 -1.15
CA VAL A 28 -7.92 23.82 -2.31
C VAL A 28 -6.95 24.64 -3.15
N ASN A 29 -6.01 23.95 -3.83
CA ASN A 29 -5.11 24.60 -4.78
C ASN A 29 -5.64 24.46 -6.21
N LYS A 30 -6.30 25.52 -6.70
CA LYS A 30 -6.88 25.57 -8.06
C LYS A 30 -5.87 25.33 -9.18
N LYS A 31 -4.60 25.74 -9.02
CA LYS A 31 -3.55 25.48 -10.02
C LYS A 31 -3.18 24.00 -10.08
N GLY A 32 -3.14 23.33 -8.93
CA GLY A 32 -2.94 21.88 -8.85
C GLY A 32 -4.07 21.11 -9.54
N ILE A 33 -5.32 21.54 -9.33
CA ILE A 33 -6.51 20.97 -9.99
C ILE A 33 -6.44 21.18 -11.51
N ALA A 34 -6.09 22.39 -11.96
CA ALA A 34 -5.96 22.71 -13.38
C ALA A 34 -4.89 21.85 -14.07
N PHE A 35 -3.75 21.59 -13.40
CA PHE A 35 -2.72 20.70 -13.91
C PHE A 35 -3.26 19.29 -14.21
N TYR A 36 -3.95 18.66 -13.26
CA TYR A 36 -4.50 17.32 -13.45
C TYR A 36 -5.62 17.29 -14.49
N ASN A 37 -6.46 18.31 -14.54
CA ASN A 37 -7.46 18.46 -15.60
C ASN A 37 -6.80 18.49 -16.99
N ASN A 38 -5.75 19.30 -17.17
CA ASN A 38 -5.03 19.38 -18.44
C ASN A 38 -4.36 18.05 -18.80
N LEU A 39 -3.72 17.37 -17.84
CA LEU A 39 -3.11 16.05 -18.07
C LEU A 39 -4.15 15.02 -18.50
N ILE A 40 -5.27 14.93 -17.78
CA ILE A 40 -6.35 13.97 -18.08
C ILE A 40 -6.96 14.25 -19.46
N ASN A 41 -7.23 15.53 -19.76
CA ASN A 41 -7.78 15.92 -21.05
C ASN A 41 -6.82 15.57 -22.19
N GLU A 42 -5.52 15.83 -22.02
CA GLU A 42 -4.51 15.53 -23.02
C GLU A 42 -4.34 14.02 -23.25
N LEU A 43 -4.36 13.21 -22.19
CA LEU A 43 -4.34 11.74 -22.30
C LEU A 43 -5.52 11.24 -23.15
N LEU A 44 -6.74 11.68 -22.81
CA LEU A 44 -7.95 11.27 -23.49
C LEU A 44 -8.01 11.77 -24.95
N ALA A 45 -7.57 13.00 -25.22
CA ALA A 45 -7.45 13.54 -26.58
C ALA A 45 -6.51 12.71 -27.48
N ASN A 46 -5.58 11.96 -26.86
CA ASN A 46 -4.67 11.06 -27.54
C ASN A 46 -5.06 9.57 -27.42
N GLY A 47 -6.28 9.27 -26.96
CA GLY A 47 -6.78 7.89 -26.85
C GLY A 47 -6.10 7.05 -25.77
N ILE A 48 -5.47 7.69 -24.77
CA ILE A 48 -4.78 7.03 -23.67
C ILE A 48 -5.67 7.07 -22.43
N GLU A 49 -6.01 5.90 -21.89
CA GLU A 49 -6.86 5.81 -20.71
C GLU A 49 -6.09 6.16 -19.41
N PRO A 50 -6.59 7.09 -18.58
CA PRO A 50 -5.97 7.40 -17.30
C PRO A 50 -6.30 6.36 -16.23
N LEU A 51 -5.26 5.76 -15.64
CA LEU A 51 -5.36 4.95 -14.43
C LEU A 51 -4.78 5.76 -13.26
N VAL A 52 -5.62 6.18 -12.33
CA VAL A 52 -5.23 7.19 -11.34
C VAL A 52 -5.08 6.59 -9.96
N SER A 53 -3.86 6.67 -9.41
CA SER A 53 -3.59 6.42 -7.99
C SER A 53 -3.93 7.66 -7.16
N ILE A 54 -4.80 7.51 -6.16
CA ILE A 54 -5.20 8.60 -5.26
C ILE A 54 -4.05 8.90 -4.29
N PHE A 55 -3.42 7.88 -3.73
CA PHE A 55 -2.29 8.02 -2.83
C PHE A 55 -1.10 7.17 -3.25
N HIS A 56 0.07 7.82 -3.34
CA HIS A 56 1.33 7.17 -3.68
C HIS A 56 2.43 7.67 -2.74
N TRP A 57 2.22 7.45 -1.45
CA TRP A 57 3.16 7.73 -0.35
C TRP A 57 3.46 9.23 -0.14
N ASP A 58 2.64 10.11 -0.70
CA ASP A 58 2.87 11.55 -0.75
C ASP A 58 1.99 12.31 0.25
N LEU A 59 1.93 11.79 1.48
CA LEU A 59 1.09 12.34 2.54
C LEU A 59 1.45 13.82 2.79
N PRO A 60 0.47 14.74 2.87
CA PRO A 60 0.75 16.12 3.22
C PRO A 60 1.41 16.20 4.60
N GLN A 61 2.58 16.85 4.68
CA GLN A 61 3.32 17.02 5.93
C GLN A 61 2.46 17.62 7.05
N ALA A 62 1.51 18.50 6.71
CA ALA A 62 0.57 19.07 7.67
C ALA A 62 -0.23 18.02 8.45
N LEU A 63 -0.56 16.86 7.86
CA LEU A 63 -1.26 15.77 8.57
C LEU A 63 -0.30 14.92 9.42
N GLU A 64 0.94 14.75 8.96
CA GLU A 64 2.00 14.13 9.74
C GLU A 64 2.32 14.96 10.99
N ASP A 65 2.41 16.28 10.86
CA ASP A 65 2.66 17.19 11.98
C ASP A 65 1.46 17.28 12.94
N GLU A 66 0.23 17.23 12.41
CA GLU A 66 -0.99 17.39 13.22
C GLU A 66 -1.29 16.15 14.08
N TYR A 67 -1.10 14.94 13.54
CA TYR A 67 -1.46 13.70 14.23
C TYR A 67 -0.64 12.47 13.84
N GLN A 68 0.53 12.64 13.22
CA GLN A 68 1.41 11.55 12.77
C GLN A 68 0.81 10.67 11.65
N GLY A 69 -0.01 11.29 10.81
CA GLY A 69 -0.48 10.67 9.57
C GLY A 69 -1.18 9.34 9.81
N PHE A 70 -0.66 8.27 9.20
CA PHE A 70 -1.26 6.94 9.27
C PHE A 70 -1.12 6.23 10.63
N LEU A 71 -0.44 6.80 11.62
CA LEU A 71 -0.50 6.29 12.99
C LEU A 71 -1.80 6.64 13.70
N SER A 72 -2.54 7.64 13.22
CA SER A 72 -3.81 8.07 13.80
C SER A 72 -5.01 7.60 12.99
N THR A 73 -6.08 7.21 13.68
CA THR A 73 -7.37 6.86 13.04
C THR A 73 -7.99 8.03 12.28
N GLN A 74 -7.63 9.28 12.60
CA GLN A 74 -8.11 10.49 11.92
C GLN A 74 -7.81 10.47 10.40
N ILE A 75 -6.71 9.84 10.00
CA ILE A 75 -6.32 9.74 8.58
C ILE A 75 -7.39 9.06 7.72
N VAL A 76 -8.18 8.16 8.31
CA VAL A 76 -9.19 7.37 7.60
C VAL A 76 -10.30 8.27 7.07
N ASP A 77 -10.69 9.29 7.83
CA ASP A 77 -11.67 10.29 7.40
C ASP A 77 -11.05 11.35 6.47
N ASP A 78 -9.85 11.84 6.77
CA ASP A 78 -9.17 12.81 5.91
C ASP A 78 -8.87 12.23 4.51
N PHE A 79 -8.44 10.97 4.45
CA PHE A 79 -8.24 10.26 3.18
C PHE A 79 -9.56 10.02 2.44
N ARG A 80 -10.64 9.68 3.14
CA ARG A 80 -11.98 9.56 2.53
C ARG A 80 -12.39 10.87 1.86
N ASP A 81 -12.20 12.00 2.56
CA ASP A 81 -12.60 13.32 2.06
C ASP A 81 -11.74 13.75 0.87
N TYR A 82 -10.43 13.45 0.92
CA TYR A 82 -9.54 13.64 -0.21
C TYR A 82 -9.92 12.78 -1.42
N ALA A 83 -10.25 11.49 -1.22
CA ALA A 83 -10.72 10.62 -2.28
C ALA A 83 -12.05 11.13 -2.87
N GLU A 84 -12.99 11.57 -2.03
CA GLU A 84 -14.25 12.18 -2.49
C GLU A 84 -14.02 13.39 -3.38
N PHE A 85 -13.11 14.27 -2.96
CA PHE A 85 -12.70 15.42 -3.73
C PHE A 85 -12.16 15.00 -5.11
N CYS A 86 -11.27 14.00 -5.16
CA CYS A 86 -10.75 13.48 -6.43
C CYS A 86 -11.85 12.91 -7.34
N PHE A 87 -12.82 12.18 -6.77
CA PHE A 87 -13.94 11.65 -7.55
C PHE A 87 -14.83 12.75 -8.12
N LYS A 88 -15.09 13.82 -7.35
CA LYS A 88 -15.87 14.97 -7.81
C LYS A 88 -15.18 15.72 -8.94
N GLU A 89 -13.88 15.99 -8.79
CA GLU A 89 -13.14 16.84 -9.71
C GLU A 89 -12.75 16.15 -11.02
N PHE A 90 -12.47 14.85 -10.98
CA PHE A 90 -11.85 14.14 -12.11
C PHE A 90 -12.62 12.90 -12.57
N GLY A 91 -13.59 12.43 -11.79
CA GLY A 91 -14.26 11.16 -12.04
C GLY A 91 -15.24 11.14 -13.22
N ASP A 92 -15.60 12.31 -13.74
CA ASP A 92 -16.33 12.44 -15.00
C ASP A 92 -15.53 11.85 -16.17
N ARG A 93 -14.19 11.94 -16.12
CA ARG A 93 -13.25 11.45 -17.14
C ARG A 93 -12.44 10.22 -16.70
N VAL A 94 -12.04 10.14 -15.43
CA VAL A 94 -11.24 9.03 -14.90
C VAL A 94 -12.12 7.85 -14.52
N LYS A 95 -11.88 6.69 -15.15
CA LYS A 95 -12.67 5.46 -14.96
C LYS A 95 -11.95 4.34 -14.21
N HIS A 96 -10.65 4.46 -13.96
CA HIS A 96 -9.87 3.47 -13.22
C HIS A 96 -9.14 4.13 -12.06
N TRP A 97 -9.56 3.80 -10.84
CA TRP A 97 -9.04 4.36 -9.60
C TRP A 97 -8.27 3.32 -8.80
N ILE A 98 -7.05 3.66 -8.40
CA ILE A 98 -6.28 2.92 -7.41
C ILE A 98 -6.27 3.77 -6.14
N THR A 99 -6.81 3.30 -5.02
CA THR A 99 -6.83 4.11 -3.80
C THR A 99 -5.42 4.34 -3.26
N ILE A 100 -4.66 3.26 -3.05
CA ILE A 100 -3.37 3.26 -2.38
C ILE A 100 -2.43 2.41 -3.22
N ASN A 101 -1.25 2.95 -3.52
CA ASN A 101 -0.16 2.19 -4.12
C ASN A 101 0.68 1.53 -3.03
N GLU A 102 0.84 0.21 -3.10
CA GLU A 102 1.77 -0.58 -2.30
C GLU A 102 1.74 -0.23 -0.79
N PRO A 103 0.62 -0.53 -0.10
CA PRO A 103 0.51 -0.23 1.33
C PRO A 103 1.57 -0.95 2.17
N TYR A 104 2.01 -2.15 1.76
CA TYR A 104 3.16 -2.86 2.32
C TYR A 104 4.41 -1.99 2.36
N THR A 105 4.80 -1.44 1.21
CA THR A 105 6.02 -0.65 1.09
C THR A 105 5.96 0.59 1.98
N TYR A 106 4.79 1.25 2.04
CA TYR A 106 4.60 2.40 2.91
C TYR A 106 4.76 2.05 4.40
N ALA A 107 4.05 1.02 4.86
CA ALA A 107 4.07 0.60 6.27
C ALA A 107 5.47 0.12 6.70
N VAL A 108 6.11 -0.73 5.90
CA VAL A 108 7.39 -1.36 6.26
C VAL A 108 8.55 -0.38 6.15
N PHE A 109 8.73 0.28 5.00
CA PHE A 109 9.89 1.15 4.83
C PHE A 109 9.74 2.50 5.54
N GLY A 110 8.50 2.92 5.84
CA GLY A 110 8.20 4.15 6.58
C GLY A 110 8.23 4.00 8.11
N TYR A 111 7.83 2.84 8.63
CA TYR A 111 7.60 2.64 10.07
C TYR A 111 8.30 1.42 10.70
N ALA A 112 8.94 0.54 9.90
CA ALA A 112 9.75 -0.57 10.42
C ALA A 112 11.25 -0.31 10.19
N PHE A 113 11.63 -0.01 8.95
CA PHE A 113 13.02 0.21 8.57
C PHE A 113 13.46 1.68 8.62
N GLY A 114 12.51 2.63 8.68
CA GLY A 114 12.80 4.07 8.71
C GLY A 114 13.53 4.62 7.47
N SER A 115 13.66 3.83 6.40
CA SER A 115 14.40 4.21 5.18
C SER A 115 13.60 5.10 4.22
N ARG A 116 12.31 5.31 4.48
CA ARG A 116 11.41 6.19 3.71
C ARG A 116 10.61 7.08 4.67
N PRO A 117 10.09 8.23 4.22
CA PRO A 117 9.23 9.07 5.04
C PRO A 117 8.06 8.27 5.67
N PRO A 118 7.69 8.55 6.94
CA PRO A 118 8.24 9.59 7.82
C PRO A 118 9.58 9.22 8.51
N GLY A 119 10.15 8.05 8.22
CA GLY A 119 11.48 7.67 8.71
C GLY A 119 11.47 7.16 10.15
N ARG A 120 10.43 6.41 10.52
CA ARG A 120 10.24 5.88 11.88
C ARG A 120 10.70 4.44 11.97
N CYS A 121 11.37 4.13 13.07
CA CYS A 121 11.77 2.78 13.47
C CYS A 121 12.18 2.80 14.95
N SER A 122 12.46 1.64 15.54
CA SER A 122 12.99 1.58 16.90
C SER A 122 14.37 2.23 17.01
N TYR A 123 14.70 2.80 18.17
CA TYR A 123 15.98 3.47 18.41
C TYR A 123 17.19 2.54 18.17
N SER A 124 17.05 1.24 18.46
CA SER A 124 18.04 0.20 18.17
C SER A 124 18.42 0.10 16.69
N ASN A 125 17.55 0.57 15.78
CA ASN A 125 17.75 0.60 14.34
C ASN A 125 18.18 1.99 13.83
N GLY A 126 18.51 2.93 14.73
CA GLY A 126 19.08 4.23 14.38
C GLY A 126 18.08 5.36 14.12
N CYS A 127 16.78 5.14 14.31
CA CYS A 127 15.78 6.21 14.19
C CYS A 127 15.64 7.03 15.48
N ILE A 128 15.23 8.29 15.32
CA ILE A 128 14.98 9.22 16.44
C ILE A 128 13.65 8.98 17.16
N ALA A 129 12.72 8.27 16.50
CA ALA A 129 11.41 7.92 17.03
C ALA A 129 10.82 6.74 16.24
N GLY A 130 9.94 5.99 16.89
CA GLY A 130 9.22 4.88 16.28
C GLY A 130 9.24 3.63 17.14
N ASN A 131 8.48 2.63 16.69
CA ASN A 131 8.51 1.27 17.23
C ASN A 131 8.23 0.29 16.08
N ASP A 132 9.29 -0.34 15.57
CA ASP A 132 9.22 -1.27 14.44
C ASP A 132 8.50 -2.59 14.77
N ALA A 133 8.19 -2.84 16.04
CA ALA A 133 7.38 -3.96 16.47
C ALA A 133 5.87 -3.68 16.38
N THR A 134 5.42 -2.42 16.38
CA THR A 134 3.99 -2.07 16.50
C THR A 134 3.49 -1.13 15.42
N GLU A 135 4.24 -0.09 15.08
CA GLU A 135 3.80 0.96 14.17
C GLU A 135 3.46 0.47 12.76
N PRO A 136 4.22 -0.45 12.13
CA PRO A 136 3.85 -1.00 10.82
C PRO A 136 2.47 -1.64 10.80
N TYR A 137 2.06 -2.30 11.90
CA TYR A 137 0.76 -2.94 12.03
C TYR A 137 -0.38 -1.95 12.19
N ILE A 138 -0.17 -0.90 12.97
CA ILE A 138 -1.12 0.21 13.12
C ILE A 138 -1.34 0.91 11.77
N VAL A 139 -0.25 1.25 11.09
CA VAL A 139 -0.27 1.95 9.80
C VAL A 139 -0.94 1.09 8.72
N ALA A 140 -0.58 -0.20 8.61
CA ALA A 140 -1.19 -1.11 7.66
C ALA A 140 -2.71 -1.25 7.89
N HIS A 141 -3.14 -1.29 9.15
CA HIS A 141 -4.56 -1.34 9.50
C HIS A 141 -5.30 -0.07 9.07
N HIS A 142 -4.77 1.12 9.38
CA HIS A 142 -5.39 2.37 8.95
C HIS A 142 -5.39 2.55 7.42
N LEU A 143 -4.37 2.08 6.70
CA LEU A 143 -4.37 2.06 5.23
C LEU A 143 -5.52 1.19 4.67
N LEU A 144 -5.76 0.00 5.25
CA LEU A 144 -6.87 -0.86 4.85
C LEU A 144 -8.23 -0.20 5.13
N LEU A 145 -8.40 0.42 6.30
CA LEU A 145 -9.63 1.15 6.64
C LEU A 145 -9.86 2.35 5.73
N ALA A 146 -8.81 3.13 5.45
CA ALA A 146 -8.85 4.28 4.55
C ALA A 146 -9.24 3.88 3.13
N HIS A 147 -8.61 2.81 2.60
CA HIS A 147 -8.98 2.20 1.32
C HIS A 147 -10.46 1.80 1.30
N ALA A 148 -10.88 0.99 2.26
CA ALA A 148 -12.22 0.42 2.28
C ALA A 148 -13.30 1.51 2.43
N LYS A 149 -13.04 2.54 3.23
CA LYS A 149 -13.95 3.70 3.39
C LYS A 149 -14.07 4.52 2.10
N ALA A 150 -12.97 4.72 1.37
CA ALA A 150 -13.00 5.37 0.06
C ALA A 150 -13.76 4.54 -0.99
N VAL A 151 -13.57 3.21 -1.01
CA VAL A 151 -14.33 2.32 -1.91
C VAL A 151 -15.81 2.29 -1.58
N LYS A 152 -16.17 2.17 -0.30
CA LYS A 152 -17.57 2.24 0.16
C LYS A 152 -18.23 3.54 -0.27
N LEU A 153 -17.52 4.67 -0.14
CA LEU A 153 -18.00 5.97 -0.61
C LEU A 153 -18.19 6.00 -2.14
N TYR A 154 -17.18 5.55 -2.90
CA TYR A 154 -17.25 5.50 -4.36
C TYR A 154 -18.44 4.68 -4.84
N ARG A 155 -18.60 3.46 -4.30
CA ARG A 155 -19.71 2.56 -4.63
C ARG A 155 -21.07 3.16 -4.32
N LYS A 156 -21.22 3.77 -3.14
CA LYS A 156 -22.49 4.34 -2.68
C LYS A 156 -22.90 5.60 -3.46
N LYS A 157 -21.96 6.50 -3.74
CA LYS A 157 -22.27 7.85 -4.23
C LYS A 157 -21.94 8.07 -5.71
N TYR A 158 -20.97 7.35 -6.25
CA TYR A 158 -20.36 7.68 -7.55
C TYR A 158 -20.42 6.56 -8.58
N LYS A 159 -20.58 5.29 -8.18
CA LYS A 159 -20.58 4.16 -9.14
C LYS A 159 -21.66 4.30 -10.21
N ALA A 160 -22.88 4.69 -9.84
CA ALA A 160 -23.99 4.83 -10.77
C ALA A 160 -23.79 5.97 -11.79
N SER A 161 -23.26 7.10 -11.34
CA SER A 161 -23.07 8.30 -12.18
C SER A 161 -21.76 8.26 -12.98
N LEU A 162 -20.66 7.88 -12.34
CA LEU A 162 -19.32 7.92 -12.95
C LEU A 162 -18.96 6.63 -13.68
N LYS A 163 -19.56 5.49 -13.32
CA LYS A 163 -19.42 4.17 -13.96
C LYS A 163 -17.98 3.65 -14.06
N GLY A 164 -17.06 4.13 -13.22
CA GLY A 164 -15.68 3.63 -13.16
C GLY A 164 -15.52 2.40 -12.26
N LYS A 165 -14.29 1.90 -12.19
CA LYS A 165 -13.84 0.82 -11.31
C LYS A 165 -12.83 1.37 -10.31
N ILE A 166 -12.84 0.81 -9.10
CA ILE A 166 -11.92 1.19 -8.03
C ILE A 166 -11.25 -0.03 -7.40
N GLY A 167 -9.96 0.07 -7.13
CA GLY A 167 -9.16 -1.02 -6.57
C GLY A 167 -7.98 -0.50 -5.78
N ILE A 168 -7.05 -1.40 -5.47
CA ILE A 168 -5.79 -1.13 -4.76
C ILE A 168 -4.65 -1.78 -5.53
N SER A 169 -3.44 -1.23 -5.43
CA SER A 169 -2.24 -1.82 -6.04
C SER A 169 -1.39 -2.45 -4.95
N LEU A 170 -1.15 -3.75 -5.02
CA LEU A 170 -0.33 -4.48 -4.06
C LEU A 170 1.00 -4.86 -4.70
N ILE A 171 2.07 -4.75 -3.93
CA ILE A 171 3.39 -5.26 -4.28
C ILE A 171 3.51 -6.68 -3.74
N SER A 172 4.12 -7.57 -4.52
CA SER A 172 4.57 -8.86 -4.00
C SER A 172 5.81 -9.30 -4.73
N ASN A 173 6.73 -9.89 -3.96
CA ASN A 173 7.65 -10.86 -4.53
C ASN A 173 6.94 -12.22 -4.65
N TRP A 174 7.48 -13.08 -5.50
CA TRP A 174 7.22 -14.52 -5.37
C TRP A 174 8.26 -15.16 -4.46
N PHE A 175 7.82 -15.99 -3.52
CA PHE A 175 8.70 -16.61 -2.53
C PHE A 175 8.90 -18.08 -2.86
N VAL A 176 10.16 -18.45 -3.12
CA VAL A 176 10.54 -19.83 -3.44
C VAL A 176 11.21 -20.44 -2.20
N PRO A 177 10.81 -21.63 -1.74
CA PRO A 177 11.51 -22.26 -0.63
C PRO A 177 12.96 -22.60 -1.02
N TYR A 178 13.93 -22.22 -0.20
CA TYR A 178 15.34 -22.49 -0.50
C TYR A 178 15.63 -24.00 -0.53
N TYR A 179 15.08 -24.74 0.42
CA TYR A 179 15.15 -26.20 0.50
C TYR A 179 13.77 -26.83 0.36
N THR A 180 13.73 -28.13 0.04
CA THR A 180 12.47 -28.87 -0.19
C THR A 180 11.81 -29.36 1.10
N GLU A 181 12.45 -29.21 2.26
CA GLU A 181 11.86 -29.61 3.54
C GLU A 181 10.64 -28.73 3.88
N LYS A 182 9.66 -29.34 4.57
CA LYS A 182 8.39 -28.70 4.90
C LYS A 182 8.54 -27.35 5.61
N LYS A 183 9.49 -27.23 6.54
CA LYS A 183 9.75 -25.97 7.26
C LYS A 183 10.10 -24.80 6.34
N HIS A 184 10.82 -25.05 5.24
CA HIS A 184 11.19 -24.02 4.27
C HIS A 184 10.04 -23.69 3.31
N MET A 185 9.20 -24.68 2.97
CA MET A 185 7.95 -24.43 2.25
C MET A 185 6.99 -23.57 3.07
N ASP A 186 6.86 -23.86 4.37
CA ASP A 186 6.04 -23.06 5.28
C ASP A 186 6.62 -21.66 5.47
N ALA A 187 7.95 -21.51 5.48
CA ALA A 187 8.62 -20.20 5.50
C ALA A 187 8.30 -19.38 4.23
N ALA A 188 8.29 -20.00 3.04
CA ALA A 188 7.88 -19.32 1.81
C ALA A 188 6.43 -18.82 1.89
N GLN A 189 5.52 -19.62 2.45
CA GLN A 189 4.13 -19.19 2.68
C GLN A 189 4.05 -18.05 3.70
N ARG A 190 4.79 -18.12 4.81
CA ARG A 190 4.82 -17.03 5.80
C ARG A 190 5.35 -15.73 5.19
N ALA A 191 6.37 -15.79 4.34
CA ALA A 191 6.87 -14.60 3.65
C ALA A 191 5.81 -13.99 2.71
N LEU A 192 5.06 -14.82 1.98
CA LEU A 192 3.95 -14.37 1.15
C LEU A 192 2.82 -13.77 1.99
N ASP A 193 2.48 -14.39 3.13
CA ASP A 193 1.45 -13.90 4.05
C ASP A 193 1.84 -12.54 4.65
N PHE A 194 3.10 -12.35 5.04
CA PHE A 194 3.58 -11.10 5.63
C PHE A 194 3.81 -9.96 4.61
N MET A 195 3.66 -10.25 3.31
CA MET A 195 3.81 -9.25 2.24
C MET A 195 2.50 -9.02 1.49
N LEU A 196 2.02 -10.03 0.76
CA LEU A 196 0.80 -9.96 -0.02
C LEU A 196 -0.43 -10.26 0.84
N GLY A 197 -0.39 -11.38 1.59
CA GLY A 197 -1.50 -11.85 2.44
C GLY A 197 -1.99 -10.78 3.41
N TRP A 198 -1.06 -10.03 4.00
CA TRP A 198 -1.33 -8.99 4.98
C TRP A 198 -2.35 -7.95 4.49
N PHE A 199 -2.40 -7.71 3.17
CA PHE A 199 -3.37 -6.81 2.56
C PHE A 199 -4.45 -7.55 1.77
N ILE A 200 -4.13 -8.61 1.01
CA ILE A 200 -5.15 -9.28 0.18
C ILE A 200 -6.14 -10.11 0.97
N ASP A 201 -5.75 -10.69 2.11
CA ASP A 201 -6.64 -11.52 2.94
C ASP A 201 -7.71 -10.68 3.63
N PRO A 202 -7.41 -9.52 4.26
CA PRO A 202 -8.46 -8.63 4.76
C PRO A 202 -9.45 -8.23 3.66
N LEU A 203 -8.95 -7.94 2.47
CA LEU A 203 -9.79 -7.56 1.32
C LEU A 203 -10.65 -8.71 0.79
N THR A 204 -10.26 -9.96 1.00
CA THR A 204 -10.95 -11.14 0.42
C THR A 204 -11.83 -11.84 1.46
N TYR A 205 -11.27 -12.06 2.64
CA TYR A 205 -11.87 -12.84 3.73
C TYR A 205 -12.41 -11.96 4.85
N GLY A 206 -11.90 -10.73 4.99
CA GLY A 206 -12.28 -9.80 6.05
C GLY A 206 -11.39 -9.88 7.30
N ASP A 207 -10.30 -10.64 7.26
CA ASP A 207 -9.37 -10.81 8.37
C ASP A 207 -7.94 -11.03 7.86
N TYR A 208 -6.95 -10.87 8.74
CA TYR A 208 -5.54 -11.10 8.46
C TYR A 208 -5.20 -12.60 8.32
N PRO A 209 -4.08 -12.94 7.65
CA PRO A 209 -3.64 -14.34 7.54
C PRO A 209 -3.43 -15.02 8.90
N ALA A 210 -3.76 -16.31 9.00
CA ALA A 210 -3.62 -17.09 10.22
C ALA A 210 -2.17 -17.11 10.77
N ASN A 211 -1.17 -17.12 9.87
CA ASN A 211 0.24 -17.04 10.24
C ASN A 211 0.56 -15.72 10.95
N MET A 212 -0.01 -14.60 10.50
CA MET A 212 0.18 -13.31 11.16
C MET A 212 -0.47 -13.27 12.53
N HIS A 213 -1.71 -13.75 12.68
CA HIS A 213 -2.36 -13.88 13.99
C HIS A 213 -1.51 -14.67 14.99
N LYS A 214 -0.96 -15.82 14.56
CA LYS A 214 -0.13 -16.70 15.40
C LYS A 214 1.16 -16.03 15.85
N LEU A 215 1.81 -15.27 14.97
CA LEU A 215 3.18 -14.78 15.18
C LEU A 215 3.22 -13.36 15.75
N VAL A 216 2.34 -12.48 15.27
CA VAL A 216 2.29 -11.06 15.69
C VAL A 216 1.47 -10.88 16.97
N LYS A 217 0.42 -11.71 17.16
CA LYS A 217 -0.43 -11.76 18.35
C LYS A 217 -1.07 -10.39 18.65
N ASP A 218 -0.97 -9.90 19.89
CA ASP A 218 -1.65 -8.68 20.35
C ASP A 218 -1.15 -7.38 19.68
N ARG A 219 -0.02 -7.43 18.97
CA ARG A 219 0.47 -6.28 18.17
C ARG A 219 -0.29 -6.14 16.85
N LEU A 220 -1.01 -7.18 16.40
CA LEU A 220 -1.85 -7.13 15.21
C LEU A 220 -3.22 -6.55 15.57
N PRO A 221 -3.61 -5.40 15.00
CA PRO A 221 -4.94 -4.84 15.24
C PRO A 221 -6.05 -5.81 14.85
N LYS A 222 -7.22 -5.67 15.48
CA LYS A 222 -8.40 -6.48 15.20
C LYS A 222 -9.45 -5.63 14.52
N PHE A 223 -10.03 -6.13 13.43
CA PHE A 223 -11.18 -5.50 12.82
C PHE A 223 -12.43 -5.70 13.70
N THR A 224 -13.18 -4.63 13.88
CA THR A 224 -14.56 -4.66 14.36
C THR A 224 -15.47 -5.29 13.31
N LYS A 225 -16.70 -5.69 13.68
CA LYS A 225 -17.64 -6.31 12.73
C LYS A 225 -17.95 -5.35 11.56
N GLU A 226 -18.13 -4.08 11.88
CA GLU A 226 -18.42 -3.02 10.91
C GLU A 226 -17.26 -2.78 9.94
N GLU A 227 -16.02 -2.92 10.43
CA GLU A 227 -14.83 -2.82 9.59
C GLU A 227 -14.66 -4.05 8.70
N VAL A 228 -14.92 -5.27 9.21
CA VAL A 228 -14.93 -6.50 8.40
C VAL A 228 -15.90 -6.36 7.23
N GLU A 229 -17.13 -5.91 7.49
CA GLU A 229 -18.15 -5.68 6.45
C GLU A 229 -17.73 -4.61 5.43
N MET A 230 -16.91 -3.64 5.85
CA MET A 230 -16.43 -2.57 4.98
C MET A 230 -15.24 -3.00 4.12
N VAL A 231 -14.28 -3.73 4.69
CA VAL A 231 -13.01 -4.13 4.04
C VAL A 231 -13.21 -5.33 3.12
N LYS A 232 -14.05 -6.29 3.52
CA LYS A 232 -14.28 -7.50 2.72
C LYS A 232 -14.92 -7.15 1.37
N GLY A 233 -14.26 -7.56 0.30
CA GLY A 233 -14.68 -7.32 -1.08
C GLY A 233 -14.56 -5.86 -1.52
N SER A 234 -13.75 -5.03 -0.85
CA SER A 234 -13.63 -3.60 -1.14
C SER A 234 -12.81 -3.26 -2.40
N TYR A 235 -12.91 -4.04 -3.47
CA TYR A 235 -12.27 -3.75 -4.74
C TYR A 235 -13.08 -4.27 -5.94
N ASP A 236 -13.00 -3.59 -7.08
CA ASP A 236 -13.52 -4.03 -8.37
C ASP A 236 -12.43 -4.70 -9.22
N PHE A 237 -11.16 -4.41 -8.92
CA PHE A 237 -9.97 -5.00 -9.53
C PHE A 237 -8.78 -4.91 -8.57
N LEU A 238 -7.74 -5.70 -8.83
CA LEU A 238 -6.47 -5.66 -8.12
C LEU A 238 -5.36 -5.24 -9.08
N GLY A 239 -4.56 -4.25 -8.69
CA GLY A 239 -3.28 -3.97 -9.34
C GLY A 239 -2.17 -4.79 -8.68
N THR A 240 -1.31 -5.42 -9.46
CA THR A 240 -0.14 -6.12 -8.95
C THR A 240 1.12 -5.44 -9.46
N ASN A 241 1.90 -4.90 -8.54
CA ASN A 241 3.26 -4.48 -8.83
C ASN A 241 4.16 -5.69 -8.54
N TYR A 242 4.92 -6.13 -9.54
CA TYR A 242 5.81 -7.27 -9.44
C TYR A 242 7.15 -6.91 -10.07
N TYR A 243 8.23 -7.20 -9.35
CA TYR A 243 9.59 -6.88 -9.82
C TYR A 243 10.50 -8.10 -9.76
N THR A 244 10.40 -8.93 -8.71
CA THR A 244 11.34 -10.03 -8.50
C THR A 244 10.75 -11.16 -7.66
N SER A 245 11.52 -12.24 -7.53
CA SER A 245 11.29 -13.33 -6.59
C SER A 245 12.40 -13.36 -5.54
N THR A 246 12.17 -14.03 -4.41
CA THR A 246 13.21 -14.27 -3.39
C THR A 246 13.11 -15.67 -2.84
N TYR A 247 14.25 -16.26 -2.47
CA TYR A 247 14.26 -17.50 -1.72
C TYR A 247 13.95 -17.26 -0.24
N ALA A 248 13.22 -18.19 0.36
CA ALA A 248 12.83 -18.16 1.76
C ALA A 248 13.41 -19.36 2.52
N VAL A 249 13.98 -19.08 3.69
CA VAL A 249 14.56 -20.07 4.60
C VAL A 249 13.87 -19.93 5.97
N ASN A 250 13.49 -21.04 6.59
CA ASN A 250 12.97 -21.03 7.95
C ASN A 250 14.02 -20.48 8.92
N MET A 251 13.60 -19.60 9.83
CA MET A 251 14.39 -19.22 11.00
C MET A 251 14.10 -20.22 12.12
N ASP A 252 15.09 -21.04 12.49
CA ASP A 252 14.90 -22.12 13.48
C ASP A 252 14.82 -21.57 14.92
N ASP A 253 15.58 -20.51 15.24
CA ASP A 253 15.65 -19.90 16.58
C ASP A 253 15.31 -18.39 16.54
N PRO A 254 14.02 -18.01 16.46
CA PRO A 254 13.61 -16.61 16.44
C PRO A 254 13.80 -15.95 17.83
N ASP A 255 14.27 -14.70 17.86
CA ASP A 255 14.41 -13.91 19.09
C ASP A 255 13.02 -13.66 19.72
N PRO A 256 12.74 -14.17 20.94
CA PRO A 256 11.44 -14.03 21.56
C PRO A 256 11.27 -12.68 22.30
N VAL A 257 12.35 -11.91 22.48
CA VAL A 257 12.39 -10.69 23.29
C VAL A 257 12.39 -9.46 22.39
N ASN A 258 13.31 -9.39 21.42
CA ASN A 258 13.44 -8.23 20.53
C ASN A 258 12.50 -8.39 19.33
N LEU A 259 11.22 -8.17 19.59
CA LEU A 259 10.18 -8.21 18.56
C LEU A 259 10.37 -7.09 17.55
N SER A 260 10.22 -7.41 16.27
CA SER A 260 10.26 -6.45 15.16
C SER A 260 9.48 -7.05 14.00
N TYR A 261 8.82 -6.19 13.21
CA TYR A 261 8.24 -6.61 11.93
C TYR A 261 9.23 -7.41 11.07
N ALA A 262 10.53 -7.04 11.11
CA ALA A 262 11.57 -7.66 10.30
C ALA A 262 11.76 -9.16 10.58
N THR A 263 11.51 -9.60 11.82
CA THR A 263 11.74 -10.97 12.28
C THR A 263 10.45 -11.75 12.53
N ASP A 264 9.31 -11.07 12.62
CA ASP A 264 8.01 -11.67 12.97
C ASP A 264 7.58 -12.79 12.02
N SER A 265 7.95 -12.71 10.74
CA SER A 265 7.66 -13.78 9.76
C SER A 265 8.45 -15.06 10.04
N GLN A 266 9.54 -14.99 10.81
CA GLN A 266 10.48 -16.08 11.08
C GLN A 266 11.05 -16.67 9.79
N VAL A 267 11.46 -15.79 8.88
CA VAL A 267 12.01 -16.14 7.56
C VAL A 267 13.29 -15.36 7.30
N TYR A 268 14.33 -16.04 6.85
CA TYR A 268 15.46 -15.39 6.18
C TYR A 268 15.20 -15.36 4.67
N LEU A 269 15.34 -14.17 4.09
CA LEU A 269 15.19 -13.95 2.66
C LEU A 269 16.55 -13.79 2.00
N THR A 270 16.74 -14.44 0.85
CA THR A 270 17.93 -14.28 0.02
C THR A 270 17.54 -14.26 -1.46
N TRP A 271 18.26 -13.47 -2.25
CA TRP A 271 18.10 -13.41 -3.69
C TRP A 271 19.04 -14.37 -4.43
N LYS A 272 19.84 -15.15 -3.70
CA LYS A 272 20.71 -16.20 -4.27
C LYS A 272 20.49 -17.56 -3.61
N LYS A 273 20.69 -18.61 -4.39
CA LYS A 273 20.88 -19.99 -3.95
C LYS A 273 22.19 -20.51 -4.51
N ASP A 274 23.09 -20.95 -3.65
CA ASP A 274 24.42 -21.47 -4.02
C ASP A 274 25.20 -20.48 -4.91
N ASN A 275 25.18 -19.19 -4.54
CA ASN A 275 25.72 -18.04 -5.28
C ASN A 275 25.05 -17.73 -6.63
N ILE A 276 24.02 -18.46 -7.02
CA ILE A 276 23.25 -18.23 -8.24
C ILE A 276 22.03 -17.35 -7.91
N PRO A 277 21.86 -16.17 -8.54
CA PRO A 277 20.69 -15.34 -8.36
C PRO A 277 19.38 -16.05 -8.73
N ILE A 278 18.29 -15.65 -8.09
CA ILE A 278 16.96 -16.06 -8.51
C ILE A 278 16.57 -15.33 -9.81
N GLY A 279 16.46 -16.08 -10.89
CA GLY A 279 16.25 -15.53 -12.22
C GLY A 279 17.51 -14.91 -12.83
N GLU A 280 17.41 -14.49 -14.10
CA GLU A 280 18.49 -13.83 -14.81
C GLU A 280 18.66 -12.37 -14.32
N PRO A 281 19.86 -11.94 -13.90
CA PRO A 281 20.10 -10.56 -13.49
C PRO A 281 19.91 -9.59 -14.67
N VAL A 282 18.95 -8.68 -14.54
CA VAL A 282 18.77 -7.60 -15.51
C VAL A 282 19.58 -6.39 -15.02
N PHE A 283 20.84 -6.28 -15.45
CA PHE A 283 21.60 -5.06 -15.21
C PHE A 283 21.03 -3.96 -16.10
N ILE A 284 20.54 -2.88 -15.50
CA ILE A 284 20.50 -1.61 -16.21
C ILE A 284 21.95 -1.15 -16.22
N ASN A 285 22.66 -1.35 -17.34
CA ASN A 285 23.86 -0.58 -17.61
C ASN A 285 23.44 0.89 -17.48
N SER A 286 23.91 1.56 -16.44
CA SER A 286 23.65 2.97 -16.20
C SER A 286 24.01 3.75 -17.46
N LEU A 287 23.00 4.33 -18.11
CA LEU A 287 23.14 5.37 -19.12
C LEU A 287 23.74 6.63 -18.49
#